data_AF-J3I5L1-F1
#
_entry.id   AF-J3I5L1-F1
#
_cell.length_a   1.000
_cell.length_b   1.000
_cell.length_c   1.000
_cell.angle_alpha   90.00
_cell.angle_beta   90.00
_cell.angle_gamma   90.00
#
_symmetry.space_group_name_H-M   'P 1'
#
loop_
_entity.id
_entity.type
_entity.pdbx_description
1 polymer ?
#
loop_
_entity_poly.entity_id
_entity_poly.type
_entity_poly.pdbx_seq_one_letter_code
_entity_poly.pdbx_strand_id
1 'polypeptide(L)'
;MSVGSIMSGPDVWAESLADKICAYDPRQRDAKTVGQARAAVITAFGRALSGAPATIAKALLGTSGVAMAGGSSLVFGTERRTSAVDAALINATAAVAGSEAPRDAANSASIVALFGLCEERGKTGQDFLDALISAAEIVPCLAPTLSPAAGQPEFALFGGVAAAARVLGLSRPKIVAALVMAGMANIDSPPAGQVGATSFMIGLSLRSGLLAALLAEALDEASCAEMIKSEGRAIQNLAAVNGAPEEAAFDLLAVPSPPGADLWDQFERQAGAVLPRDQIAPLFERLETIDKVKDLATVSRLLQAGRTHAAPKKVVFAVRGTHEPEETNWVP
;
A
#
# COMPACT_ATOMS: atom_id res chain seq x y z
N MET A 1 -47.57 -20.38 14.47
CA MET A 1 -46.65 -19.24 14.68
C MET A 1 -45.32 -19.66 14.10
N SER A 2 -45.02 -19.24 12.86
CA SER A 2 -43.75 -19.54 12.21
C SER A 2 -42.82 -18.36 12.47
N VAL A 3 -41.70 -18.62 13.14
CA VAL A 3 -40.66 -17.64 13.40
C VAL A 3 -40.02 -17.29 12.06
N GLY A 4 -40.05 -16.01 11.72
CA GLY A 4 -39.55 -15.48 10.46
C GLY A 4 -38.08 -15.85 10.26
N SER A 5 -37.80 -16.55 9.16
CA SER A 5 -36.45 -16.68 8.62
C SER A 5 -35.94 -15.28 8.30
N ILE A 6 -35.02 -14.79 9.11
CA ILE A 6 -34.30 -13.54 8.88
C ILE A 6 -33.57 -13.67 7.55
N MET A 7 -33.73 -12.67 6.69
CA MET A 7 -33.16 -12.59 5.34
C MET A 7 -31.62 -12.58 5.40
N SER A 8 -31.00 -13.75 5.32
CA SER A 8 -29.60 -13.91 4.94
C SER A 8 -29.50 -13.94 3.42
N GLY A 9 -29.69 -12.77 2.80
CA GLY A 9 -29.55 -12.56 1.36
C GLY A 9 -28.27 -11.78 1.00
N PRO A 10 -27.79 -11.86 -0.25
CA PRO A 10 -26.60 -11.17 -0.75
C PRO A 10 -26.66 -9.63 -0.72
N ASP A 11 -27.75 -9.02 -0.28
CA ASP A 11 -27.90 -7.56 -0.12
C ASP A 11 -26.98 -6.93 0.95
N VAL A 12 -26.28 -7.76 1.76
CA VAL A 12 -25.71 -7.34 3.05
C VAL A 12 -24.18 -7.33 3.09
N TRP A 13 -23.44 -7.78 2.05
CA TRP A 13 -21.97 -7.93 2.22
C TRP A 13 -21.26 -6.58 2.36
N ALA A 14 -21.59 -5.57 1.54
CA ALA A 14 -20.90 -4.28 1.60
C ALA A 14 -21.16 -3.56 2.92
N GLU A 15 -22.40 -3.66 3.41
CA GLU A 15 -22.81 -3.16 4.73
C GLU A 15 -22.11 -3.90 5.86
N SER A 16 -22.10 -5.24 5.83
CA SER A 16 -21.42 -6.08 6.82
C SER A 16 -19.91 -5.83 6.86
N LEU A 17 -19.28 -5.65 5.69
CA LEU A 17 -17.88 -5.29 5.60
C LEU A 17 -17.62 -3.89 6.15
N ALA A 18 -18.48 -2.92 5.82
CA ALA A 18 -18.39 -1.57 6.38
C ALA A 18 -18.53 -1.58 7.90
N ASP A 19 -19.41 -2.42 8.45
CA ASP A 19 -19.56 -2.61 9.89
C ASP A 19 -18.29 -3.18 10.51
N LYS A 20 -17.66 -4.18 9.88
CA LYS A 20 -16.36 -4.73 10.33
C LYS A 20 -15.24 -3.69 10.29
N ILE A 21 -15.16 -2.90 9.22
CA ILE A 21 -14.16 -1.83 9.07
C ILE A 21 -14.36 -0.75 10.15
N CYS A 22 -15.61 -0.36 10.43
CA CYS A 22 -15.95 0.60 11.47
C CYS A 22 -15.65 0.07 12.87
N ALA A 23 -16.02 -1.18 13.13
CA ALA A 23 -15.92 -1.81 14.45
C ALA A 23 -14.50 -2.23 14.84
N TYR A 24 -13.55 -2.20 13.90
CA TYR A 24 -12.16 -2.53 14.19
C TYR A 24 -11.56 -1.57 15.24
N ASP A 25 -11.24 -2.13 16.41
CA ASP A 25 -10.53 -1.43 17.48
C ASP A 25 -9.06 -1.85 17.47
N PRO A 26 -8.09 -0.93 17.28
CA PRO A 26 -6.66 -1.24 17.24
C PRO A 26 -6.04 -1.76 18.55
N ARG A 27 -6.83 -2.18 19.54
CA ARG A 27 -6.32 -2.48 20.90
C ARG A 27 -5.56 -3.80 20.99
N GLN A 28 -4.39 -3.67 21.64
CA GLN A 28 -3.39 -4.69 22.00
C GLN A 28 -2.92 -5.57 20.83
N ARG A 29 -1.97 -5.02 20.08
CA ARG A 29 -1.15 -5.80 19.15
C ARG A 29 -0.12 -6.59 19.94
N ASP A 30 -0.09 -7.89 19.72
CA ASP A 30 1.05 -8.66 20.17
C ASP A 30 2.31 -8.26 19.35
N ALA A 31 3.48 -8.45 19.94
CA ALA A 31 4.74 -8.09 19.31
C ALA A 31 5.01 -8.91 18.02
N LYS A 32 4.38 -10.07 17.87
CA LYS A 32 4.54 -10.96 16.72
C LYS A 32 3.85 -10.37 15.49
N THR A 33 2.61 -9.91 15.61
CA THR A 33 1.86 -9.27 14.51
C THR A 33 2.56 -8.01 14.04
N VAL A 34 3.08 -7.19 14.96
CA VAL A 34 3.87 -6.00 14.59
C VAL A 34 5.16 -6.40 13.86
N GLY A 35 5.86 -7.44 14.33
CA GLY A 35 7.04 -7.98 13.66
C GLY A 35 6.73 -8.49 12.25
N GLN A 36 5.62 -9.21 12.07
CA GLN A 36 5.16 -9.69 10.76
C GLN A 36 4.82 -8.53 9.83
N ALA A 37 4.14 -7.49 10.32
CA ALA A 37 3.81 -6.32 9.53
C ALA A 37 5.06 -5.56 9.05
N ARG A 38 6.07 -5.40 9.92
CA ARG A 38 7.35 -4.80 9.52
C ARG A 38 8.06 -5.64 8.45
N ALA A 39 8.13 -6.97 8.62
CA ALA A 39 8.73 -7.85 7.63
C ALA A 39 8.00 -7.78 6.27
N ALA A 40 6.66 -7.79 6.29
CA ALA A 40 5.85 -7.64 5.09
C ALA A 40 6.09 -6.29 4.40
N VAL A 41 6.22 -5.19 5.15
CA VAL A 41 6.57 -3.87 4.63
C VAL A 41 7.95 -3.88 3.96
N ILE A 42 8.97 -4.44 4.61
CA ILE A 42 10.33 -4.55 4.05
C ILE A 42 10.30 -5.32 2.74
N THR A 43 9.68 -6.50 2.73
CA THR A 43 9.57 -7.35 1.53
C THR A 43 8.80 -6.65 0.41
N ALA A 44 7.71 -5.96 0.73
CA ALA A 44 6.91 -5.22 -0.25
C ALA A 44 7.70 -4.07 -0.89
N PHE A 45 8.46 -3.33 -0.08
CA PHE A 45 9.29 -2.22 -0.56
C PHE A 45 10.44 -2.73 -1.42
N GLY A 46 11.10 -3.81 -1.00
CA GLY A 46 12.13 -4.49 -1.79
C GLY A 46 11.58 -4.91 -3.17
N ARG A 47 10.44 -5.61 -3.21
CA ARG A 47 9.79 -6.01 -4.47
C ARG A 47 9.39 -4.85 -5.36
N ALA A 48 8.86 -3.77 -4.78
CA ALA A 48 8.54 -2.56 -5.55
C ALA A 48 9.79 -1.93 -6.17
N LEU A 49 10.91 -1.89 -5.44
CA LEU A 49 12.19 -1.40 -5.95
C LEU A 49 12.76 -2.33 -7.04
N SER A 50 12.77 -3.65 -6.84
CA SER A 50 13.30 -4.60 -7.82
C SER A 50 12.48 -4.60 -9.11
N GLY A 51 11.16 -4.36 -9.04
CA GLY A 51 10.27 -4.28 -10.19
C GLY A 51 10.13 -2.89 -10.81
N ALA A 52 10.60 -1.81 -10.15
CA ALA A 52 10.63 -0.47 -10.73
C ALA A 52 11.30 -0.39 -12.12
N PRO A 53 12.41 -1.11 -12.42
CA PRO A 53 13.00 -1.11 -13.76
C PRO A 53 12.26 -1.98 -14.79
N ALA A 54 11.21 -2.71 -14.40
CA ALA A 54 10.46 -3.57 -15.32
C ALA A 54 9.79 -2.77 -16.45
N THR A 55 9.68 -3.40 -17.63
CA THR A 55 9.16 -2.75 -18.85
C THR A 55 7.77 -2.15 -18.63
N ILE A 56 6.86 -2.86 -17.94
CA ILE A 56 5.50 -2.39 -17.71
C ILE A 56 5.46 -1.18 -16.75
N ALA A 57 6.28 -1.16 -15.70
CA ALA A 57 6.36 -0.03 -14.77
C ALA A 57 6.93 1.22 -15.45
N LYS A 58 7.99 1.06 -16.25
CA LYS A 58 8.56 2.14 -17.07
C LYS A 58 7.58 2.65 -18.13
N ALA A 59 6.84 1.74 -18.79
CA ALA A 59 5.84 2.11 -19.78
C ALA A 59 4.71 2.95 -19.16
N LEU A 60 4.21 2.57 -17.97
CA LEU A 60 3.24 3.38 -17.23
C LEU A 60 3.76 4.79 -16.95
N LEU A 61 4.97 4.90 -16.40
CA LEU A 61 5.59 6.19 -16.07
C LEU A 61 5.83 7.09 -17.30
N GLY A 62 6.05 6.48 -18.47
CA GLY A 62 6.21 7.17 -19.74
C GLY A 62 4.89 7.47 -20.48
N THR A 63 3.76 6.95 -20.01
CA THR A 63 2.46 7.11 -20.67
C THR A 63 1.88 8.48 -20.34
N SER A 64 1.51 9.24 -21.38
CA SER A 64 0.85 10.54 -21.22
C SER A 64 -0.45 10.41 -20.43
N GLY A 65 -0.67 11.30 -19.47
CA GLY A 65 -1.83 11.27 -18.58
C GLY A 65 -1.65 10.43 -17.30
N VAL A 66 -0.57 9.65 -17.17
CA VAL A 66 -0.25 8.90 -15.94
C VAL A 66 0.82 9.66 -15.14
N ALA A 67 0.57 9.90 -13.85
CA ALA A 67 1.52 10.55 -12.94
C ALA A 67 2.08 11.89 -13.48
N MET A 68 1.22 12.67 -14.14
CA MET A 68 1.57 13.97 -14.72
C MET A 68 1.36 15.12 -13.74
N ALA A 69 0.35 15.00 -12.88
CA ALA A 69 0.12 15.95 -11.80
C ALA A 69 1.15 15.72 -10.68
N GLY A 70 1.74 16.81 -10.18
CA GLY A 70 2.55 16.78 -8.97
C GLY A 70 1.71 16.38 -7.75
N GLY A 71 2.38 15.88 -6.72
CA GLY A 71 1.74 15.51 -5.46
C GLY A 71 2.75 15.11 -4.42
N SER A 72 2.28 14.60 -3.29
CA SER A 72 3.14 14.23 -2.17
C SER A 72 3.67 12.81 -2.28
N SER A 73 3.01 11.90 -3.00
CA SER A 73 3.37 10.48 -3.00
C SER A 73 4.50 10.17 -3.97
N LEU A 74 5.50 9.43 -3.53
CA LEU A 74 6.66 9.07 -4.35
C LEU A 74 6.39 7.88 -5.29
N VAL A 75 6.87 7.97 -6.54
CA VAL A 75 7.11 6.79 -7.39
C VAL A 75 8.47 6.19 -7.03
N PHE A 76 8.48 4.98 -6.45
CA PHE A 76 9.66 4.39 -5.82
C PHE A 76 10.81 4.20 -6.82
N GLY A 77 12.05 4.45 -6.36
CA GLY A 77 13.21 4.35 -7.21
C GLY A 77 13.34 5.48 -8.23
N THR A 78 12.61 6.58 -8.05
CA THR A 78 12.68 7.76 -8.92
C THR A 78 12.65 9.05 -8.09
N GLU A 79 12.81 10.20 -8.73
CA GLU A 79 12.57 11.51 -8.11
C GLU A 79 11.13 12.01 -8.30
N ARG A 80 10.29 11.29 -9.06
CA ARG A 80 8.95 11.75 -9.42
C ARG A 80 8.00 11.59 -8.23
N ARG A 81 7.30 12.67 -7.90
CA ARG A 81 6.15 12.65 -6.98
C ARG A 81 4.86 13.00 -7.72
N THR A 82 3.78 12.36 -7.31
CA THR A 82 2.45 12.50 -7.89
C THR A 82 1.37 12.28 -6.83
N SER A 83 0.10 12.18 -7.24
CA SER A 83 -1.00 11.83 -6.35
C SER A 83 -0.85 10.42 -5.78
N ALA A 84 -1.44 10.16 -4.62
CA ALA A 84 -1.49 8.83 -4.02
C ALA A 84 -2.10 7.78 -4.97
N VAL A 85 -3.11 8.17 -5.76
CA VAL A 85 -3.78 7.29 -6.74
C VAL A 85 -2.84 6.85 -7.85
N ASP A 86 -2.09 7.77 -8.46
CA ASP A 86 -1.16 7.43 -9.54
C ASP A 86 0.12 6.77 -9.00
N ALA A 87 0.60 7.16 -7.82
CA ALA A 87 1.70 6.48 -7.15
C ALA A 87 1.33 5.04 -6.79
N ALA A 88 0.09 4.80 -6.32
CA ALA A 88 -0.41 3.47 -6.05
C ALA A 88 -0.40 2.59 -7.30
N LEU A 89 -0.92 3.08 -8.44
CA LEU A 89 -0.89 2.35 -9.71
C LEU A 89 0.54 1.88 -10.07
N ILE A 90 1.50 2.80 -10.04
CA ILE A 90 2.85 2.53 -10.53
C ILE A 90 3.62 1.65 -9.54
N ASN A 91 3.61 1.99 -8.25
CA ASN A 91 4.34 1.24 -7.23
C ASN A 91 3.76 -0.17 -7.04
N ALA A 92 2.44 -0.33 -7.10
CA ALA A 92 1.80 -1.65 -7.06
C ALA A 92 2.17 -2.49 -8.27
N THR A 93 2.13 -1.91 -9.48
CA THR A 93 2.54 -2.60 -10.70
C THR A 93 3.99 -3.06 -10.60
N ALA A 94 4.88 -2.19 -10.10
CA ALA A 94 6.28 -2.52 -9.85
C ALA A 94 6.42 -3.65 -8.81
N ALA A 95 5.70 -3.61 -7.70
CA ALA A 95 5.76 -4.65 -6.66
C ALA A 95 5.38 -6.03 -7.19
N VAL A 96 4.39 -6.11 -8.09
CA VAL A 96 4.03 -7.38 -8.73
C VAL A 96 5.08 -7.83 -9.74
N ALA A 97 5.57 -6.91 -10.57
CA ALA A 97 6.59 -7.21 -11.58
C ALA A 97 7.94 -7.65 -10.97
N GLY A 98 8.23 -7.23 -9.73
CA GLY A 98 9.42 -7.63 -8.98
C GLY A 98 9.24 -8.89 -8.13
N SER A 99 8.08 -9.56 -8.20
CA SER A 99 7.77 -10.78 -7.45
C SER A 99 7.82 -12.02 -8.33
N GLU A 100 8.43 -13.08 -7.81
CA GLU A 100 8.46 -14.42 -8.45
C GLU A 100 7.19 -15.25 -8.17
N ALA A 101 6.38 -14.83 -7.17
CA ALA A 101 5.18 -15.54 -6.73
C ALA A 101 3.91 -14.66 -6.87
N PRO A 102 2.86 -15.10 -7.60
CA PRO A 102 1.67 -14.28 -7.88
C PRO A 102 0.82 -13.91 -6.67
N ARG A 103 0.71 -14.78 -5.66
CA ARG A 103 -0.11 -14.52 -4.46
C ARG A 103 0.54 -13.43 -3.58
N ASP A 104 1.82 -13.59 -3.29
CA ASP A 104 2.57 -12.65 -2.44
C ASP A 104 2.73 -11.27 -3.09
N ALA A 105 2.67 -11.23 -4.42
CA ALA A 105 2.77 -10.03 -5.22
C ALA A 105 1.64 -9.03 -4.94
N ALA A 106 0.40 -9.52 -4.83
CA ALA A 106 -0.77 -8.68 -4.60
C ALA A 106 -0.82 -8.11 -3.17
N ASN A 107 -0.37 -8.89 -2.18
CA ASN A 107 -0.14 -8.40 -0.82
C ASN A 107 0.88 -7.26 -0.81
N SER A 108 2.04 -7.48 -1.44
CA SER A 108 3.12 -6.48 -1.53
C SER A 108 2.64 -5.19 -2.22
N ALA A 109 1.89 -5.35 -3.31
CA ALA A 109 1.30 -4.24 -4.06
C ALA A 109 0.34 -3.40 -3.20
N SER A 110 -0.49 -4.07 -2.40
CA SER A 110 -1.45 -3.39 -1.50
C SER A 110 -0.75 -2.58 -0.41
N ILE A 111 0.36 -3.11 0.14
CA ILE A 111 1.16 -2.42 1.15
C ILE A 111 1.75 -1.11 0.61
N VAL A 112 2.38 -1.15 -0.58
CA VAL A 112 3.01 0.05 -1.16
C VAL A 112 1.99 1.06 -1.70
N ALA A 113 0.81 0.60 -2.12
CA ALA A 113 -0.30 1.48 -2.49
C ALA A 113 -0.82 2.26 -1.27
N LEU A 114 -1.04 1.58 -0.14
CA LEU A 114 -1.48 2.23 1.10
C LEU A 114 -0.45 3.24 1.64
N PHE A 115 0.85 2.91 1.52
CA PHE A 115 1.92 3.82 1.93
C PHE A 115 1.81 5.19 1.22
N GLY A 116 1.54 5.18 -0.09
CA GLY A 116 1.36 6.42 -0.87
C GLY A 116 0.24 7.31 -0.33
N LEU A 117 -0.90 6.71 0.06
CA LEU A 117 -2.00 7.44 0.70
C LEU A 117 -1.60 7.98 2.07
N CYS A 118 -0.96 7.16 2.90
CA CYS A 118 -0.51 7.59 4.23
C CYS A 118 0.49 8.76 4.15
N GLU A 119 1.42 8.72 3.18
CA GLU A 119 2.34 9.82 2.90
C GLU A 119 1.58 11.09 2.50
N GLU A 120 0.64 11.00 1.56
CA GLU A 120 -0.14 12.16 1.10
C GLU A 120 -0.97 12.79 2.21
N ARG A 121 -1.51 11.96 3.11
CA ARG A 121 -2.34 12.39 4.25
C ARG A 121 -1.53 12.73 5.50
N GLY A 122 -0.20 12.75 5.42
CA GLY A 122 0.67 13.13 6.55
C GLY A 122 0.53 12.20 7.76
N LYS A 123 0.22 10.92 7.53
CA LYS A 123 0.08 9.91 8.58
C LYS A 123 1.43 9.49 9.13
N THR A 124 1.44 9.03 10.37
CA THR A 124 2.63 8.44 10.98
C THR A 124 2.84 7.00 10.51
N GLY A 125 4.02 6.44 10.72
CA GLY A 125 4.26 5.03 10.44
C GLY A 125 3.50 4.09 11.38
N GLN A 126 3.12 4.54 12.57
CA GLN A 126 2.16 3.83 13.41
C GLN A 126 0.80 3.76 12.72
N ASP A 127 0.23 4.90 12.30
CA ASP A 127 -1.07 4.93 11.59
C ASP A 127 -1.07 4.03 10.34
N PHE A 128 0.06 3.97 9.64
CA PHE A 128 0.24 3.09 8.48
C PHE A 128 0.18 1.60 8.87
N LEU A 129 0.95 1.16 9.88
CA LEU A 129 0.89 -0.23 10.35
C LEU A 129 -0.48 -0.58 10.91
N ASP A 130 -1.14 0.36 11.57
CA ASP A 130 -2.48 0.18 12.13
C ASP A 130 -3.50 -0.10 11.04
N ALA A 131 -3.45 0.66 9.95
CA ALA A 131 -4.30 0.44 8.79
C ALA A 131 -3.97 -0.87 8.06
N LEU A 132 -2.69 -1.26 7.96
CA LEU A 132 -2.29 -2.54 7.37
C LEU A 132 -2.81 -3.74 8.16
N ILE A 133 -2.58 -3.75 9.48
CA ILE A 133 -2.99 -4.86 10.34
C ILE A 133 -4.52 -4.97 10.35
N SER A 134 -5.22 -3.83 10.43
CA SER A 134 -6.68 -3.79 10.30
C SER A 134 -7.16 -4.42 9.00
N ALA A 135 -6.57 -4.04 7.86
CA ALA A 135 -6.93 -4.60 6.57
C ALA A 135 -6.62 -6.11 6.50
N ALA A 136 -5.51 -6.57 7.07
CA ALA A 136 -5.16 -7.99 7.11
C ALA A 136 -6.19 -8.85 7.87
N GLU A 137 -6.81 -8.31 8.92
CA GLU A 137 -7.85 -9.00 9.68
C GLU A 137 -9.21 -8.96 8.97
N ILE A 138 -9.48 -7.89 8.22
CA ILE A 138 -10.76 -7.66 7.54
C ILE A 138 -10.83 -8.43 6.22
N VAL A 139 -9.76 -8.48 5.43
CA VAL A 139 -9.77 -9.05 4.08
C VAL A 139 -10.16 -10.53 4.04
N PRO A 140 -9.75 -11.41 4.97
CA PRO A 140 -10.24 -12.79 5.01
C PRO A 140 -11.76 -12.90 5.09
N CYS A 141 -12.44 -11.90 5.67
CA CYS A 141 -13.91 -11.85 5.70
C CYS A 141 -14.55 -11.65 4.33
N LEU A 142 -13.78 -11.26 3.30
CA LEU A 142 -14.26 -11.07 1.93
C LEU A 142 -14.42 -12.40 1.19
N ALA A 143 -13.61 -13.42 1.49
CA ALA A 143 -13.57 -14.67 0.72
C ALA A 143 -14.95 -15.35 0.58
N PRO A 144 -15.78 -15.48 1.65
CA PRO A 144 -17.11 -16.07 1.53
C PRO A 144 -18.09 -15.23 0.72
N THR A 145 -17.79 -13.94 0.52
CA THR A 145 -18.68 -12.97 -0.13
C THR A 145 -18.36 -12.72 -1.59
N LEU A 146 -17.17 -13.12 -2.05
CA LEU A 146 -16.74 -12.96 -3.44
C LEU A 146 -17.03 -14.22 -4.25
N SER A 147 -17.17 -14.06 -5.56
CA SER A 147 -17.30 -15.17 -6.51
C SER A 147 -16.17 -16.21 -6.37
N PRO A 148 -16.43 -17.51 -6.57
CA PRO A 148 -15.38 -18.53 -6.71
C PRO A 148 -14.36 -18.23 -7.80
N ALA A 149 -14.73 -17.40 -8.78
CA ALA A 149 -13.84 -16.93 -9.83
C ALA A 149 -13.00 -15.71 -9.43
N ALA A 150 -13.26 -15.11 -8.26
CA ALA A 150 -12.51 -13.96 -7.77
C ALA A 150 -11.04 -14.34 -7.56
N GLY A 151 -10.16 -13.54 -8.14
CA GLY A 151 -8.74 -13.70 -8.07
C GLY A 151 -8.08 -12.66 -7.16
N GLN A 152 -6.75 -12.60 -7.27
CA GLN A 152 -5.93 -11.64 -6.53
C GLN A 152 -6.31 -10.16 -6.78
N PRO A 153 -6.69 -9.72 -8.01
CA PRO A 153 -7.09 -8.34 -8.25
C PRO A 153 -8.30 -7.89 -7.44
N GLU A 154 -9.29 -8.76 -7.25
CA GLU A 154 -10.52 -8.47 -6.50
C GLU A 154 -10.24 -8.33 -5.00
N PHE A 155 -9.43 -9.23 -4.43
CA PHE A 155 -8.99 -9.10 -3.04
C PHE A 155 -8.16 -7.83 -2.82
N ALA A 156 -7.24 -7.50 -3.75
CA ALA A 156 -6.46 -6.27 -3.68
C ALA A 156 -7.34 -5.02 -3.77
N LEU A 157 -8.36 -5.02 -4.64
CA LEU A 157 -9.33 -3.94 -4.78
C LEU A 157 -10.06 -3.65 -3.46
N PHE A 158 -10.75 -4.65 -2.90
CA PHE A 158 -11.56 -4.46 -1.70
C PHE A 158 -10.72 -4.33 -0.42
N GLY A 159 -9.58 -5.00 -0.35
CA GLY A 159 -8.60 -4.79 0.72
C GLY A 159 -7.99 -3.39 0.70
N GLY A 160 -7.71 -2.87 -0.48
CA GLY A 160 -7.30 -1.48 -0.69
C GLY A 160 -8.35 -0.47 -0.20
N VAL A 161 -9.64 -0.70 -0.51
CA VAL A 161 -10.74 0.11 0.01
C VAL A 161 -10.81 0.07 1.54
N ALA A 162 -10.73 -1.13 2.14
CA ALA A 162 -10.79 -1.29 3.59
C ALA A 162 -9.65 -0.54 4.31
N ALA A 163 -8.42 -0.68 3.79
CA ALA A 163 -7.26 0.02 4.33
C ALA A 163 -7.36 1.54 4.15
N ALA A 164 -7.74 2.01 2.96
CA ALA A 164 -7.89 3.43 2.67
C ALA A 164 -8.99 4.07 3.52
N ALA A 165 -10.14 3.40 3.66
CA ALA A 165 -11.24 3.85 4.51
C ALA A 165 -10.80 4.09 5.95
N ARG A 166 -9.92 3.22 6.49
CA ARG A 166 -9.36 3.34 7.83
C ARG A 166 -8.44 4.54 7.97
N VAL A 167 -7.56 4.76 6.99
CA VAL A 167 -6.65 5.91 6.95
C VAL A 167 -7.42 7.23 6.88
N LEU A 168 -8.48 7.27 6.08
CA LEU A 168 -9.32 8.45 5.85
C LEU A 168 -10.35 8.68 6.96
N GLY A 169 -10.61 7.67 7.82
CA GLY A 169 -11.62 7.77 8.88
C GLY A 169 -13.05 7.87 8.32
N LEU A 170 -13.34 7.12 7.26
CA LEU A 170 -14.65 7.16 6.61
C LEU A 170 -15.76 6.63 7.54
N SER A 171 -16.94 7.25 7.46
CA SER A 171 -18.15 6.75 8.10
C SER A 171 -18.71 5.54 7.36
N ARG A 172 -19.58 4.76 8.02
CA ARG A 172 -20.21 3.57 7.44
C ARG A 172 -20.82 3.84 6.05
N PRO A 173 -21.65 4.89 5.81
CA PRO A 173 -22.23 5.14 4.49
C PRO A 173 -21.16 5.41 3.41
N LYS A 174 -20.08 6.10 3.77
CA LYS A 174 -18.96 6.38 2.85
C LYS A 174 -18.19 5.11 2.51
N ILE A 175 -17.98 4.22 3.48
CA ILE A 175 -17.33 2.93 3.24
C ILE A 175 -18.17 2.09 2.27
N VAL A 176 -19.48 1.99 2.49
CA VAL A 176 -20.37 1.25 1.59
C VAL A 176 -20.34 1.84 0.18
N ALA A 177 -20.42 3.17 0.05
CA ALA A 177 -20.32 3.84 -1.26
C ALA A 177 -18.97 3.58 -1.95
N ALA A 178 -17.85 3.59 -1.20
CA ALA A 178 -16.54 3.26 -1.75
C ALA A 178 -16.49 1.82 -2.27
N LEU A 179 -17.06 0.86 -1.53
CA LEU A 179 -17.15 -0.55 -1.96
C LEU A 179 -18.03 -0.70 -3.21
N VAL A 180 -19.13 0.07 -3.30
CA VAL A 180 -20.00 0.13 -4.49
C VAL A 180 -19.22 0.59 -5.71
N MET A 181 -18.59 1.76 -5.62
CA MET A 181 -17.80 2.32 -6.72
C MET A 181 -16.65 1.40 -7.14
N ALA A 182 -15.96 0.80 -6.16
CA ALA A 182 -14.87 -0.14 -6.42
C ALA A 182 -15.38 -1.40 -7.16
N GLY A 183 -16.48 -2.01 -6.69
CA GLY A 183 -17.06 -3.20 -7.32
C GLY A 183 -17.48 -2.95 -8.78
N MET A 184 -17.99 -1.76 -9.08
CA MET A 184 -18.36 -1.37 -10.46
C MET A 184 -17.16 -1.14 -11.37
N ALA A 185 -16.01 -0.78 -10.80
CA ALA A 185 -14.75 -0.59 -11.51
C ALA A 185 -13.93 -1.90 -11.64
N ASN A 186 -14.44 -3.03 -11.14
CA ASN A 186 -13.74 -4.29 -11.16
C ASN A 186 -13.56 -4.82 -12.60
N ILE A 187 -12.45 -5.50 -12.83
CA ILE A 187 -12.09 -6.05 -14.13
C ILE A 187 -11.89 -7.55 -13.96
N ASP A 188 -12.46 -8.34 -14.86
CA ASP A 188 -12.35 -9.81 -14.81
C ASP A 188 -10.87 -10.26 -14.80
N SER A 189 -10.59 -11.26 -13.96
CA SER A 189 -9.26 -11.86 -13.85
C SER A 189 -8.77 -12.41 -15.21
N PRO A 190 -7.56 -12.06 -15.68
CA PRO A 190 -7.04 -12.55 -16.95
C PRO A 190 -6.65 -14.04 -16.87
N PRO A 191 -6.56 -14.75 -18.01
CA PRO A 191 -6.04 -16.11 -18.05
C PRO A 191 -4.59 -16.17 -17.54
N ALA A 192 -4.26 -17.25 -16.82
CA ALA A 192 -2.96 -17.44 -16.18
C ALA A 192 -1.78 -17.35 -17.17
N GLY A 193 -0.68 -16.68 -16.78
CA GLY A 193 0.61 -16.74 -17.48
C GLY A 193 1.18 -15.42 -18.02
N GLN A 194 0.48 -14.30 -17.93
CA GLN A 194 0.96 -13.00 -18.44
C GLN A 194 1.41 -12.05 -17.31
N VAL A 195 2.67 -12.19 -16.86
CA VAL A 195 3.25 -11.42 -15.73
C VAL A 195 3.03 -9.90 -15.88
N GLY A 196 3.22 -9.34 -17.08
CA GLY A 196 3.02 -7.91 -17.35
C GLY A 196 1.57 -7.45 -17.22
N ALA A 197 0.64 -8.19 -17.82
CA ALA A 197 -0.80 -7.87 -17.73
C ALA A 197 -1.30 -8.01 -16.29
N THR A 198 -0.93 -9.10 -15.59
CA THR A 198 -1.29 -9.31 -14.18
C THR A 198 -0.77 -8.18 -13.28
N SER A 199 0.46 -7.71 -13.51
CA SER A 199 1.05 -6.60 -12.75
C SER A 199 0.24 -5.32 -12.92
N PHE A 200 -0.08 -4.97 -14.17
CA PHE A 200 -0.91 -3.79 -14.46
C PHE A 200 -2.31 -3.92 -13.87
N MET A 201 -2.93 -5.09 -13.99
CA MET A 201 -4.27 -5.37 -13.48
C MET A 201 -4.37 -5.15 -11.97
N ILE A 202 -3.42 -5.70 -11.20
CA ILE A 202 -3.37 -5.49 -9.74
C ILE A 202 -3.15 -4.01 -9.41
N GLY A 203 -2.25 -3.33 -10.13
CA GLY A 203 -2.03 -1.90 -9.95
C GLY A 203 -3.29 -1.07 -10.25
N LEU A 204 -4.03 -1.43 -11.29
CA LEU A 204 -5.28 -0.77 -11.67
C LEU A 204 -6.39 -1.02 -10.64
N SER A 205 -6.51 -2.25 -10.13
CA SER A 205 -7.44 -2.57 -9.03
C SER A 205 -7.17 -1.72 -7.79
N LEU A 206 -5.91 -1.62 -7.37
CA LEU A 206 -5.53 -0.80 -6.21
C LEU A 206 -5.76 0.70 -6.45
N ARG A 207 -5.47 1.19 -7.66
CA ARG A 207 -5.79 2.55 -8.08
C ARG A 207 -7.29 2.84 -7.98
N SER A 208 -8.12 1.94 -8.51
CA SER A 208 -9.59 2.07 -8.51
C SER A 208 -10.16 2.03 -7.09
N GLY A 209 -9.68 1.12 -6.24
CA GLY A 209 -10.11 1.03 -4.84
C GLY A 209 -9.75 2.29 -4.05
N LEU A 210 -8.53 2.80 -4.24
CA LEU A 210 -8.10 4.04 -3.58
C LEU A 210 -8.89 5.26 -4.05
N LEU A 211 -9.11 5.38 -5.37
CA LEU A 211 -9.93 6.45 -5.94
C LEU A 211 -11.37 6.40 -5.40
N ALA A 212 -11.97 5.21 -5.31
CA ALA A 212 -13.31 5.04 -4.75
C ALA A 212 -13.41 5.53 -3.30
N ALA A 213 -12.41 5.20 -2.46
CA ALA A 213 -12.36 5.69 -1.08
C ALA A 213 -12.22 7.23 -1.00
N LEU A 214 -11.41 7.83 -1.87
CA LEU A 214 -11.23 9.28 -1.95
C LEU A 214 -12.48 10.00 -2.46
N LEU A 215 -13.18 9.42 -3.44
CA LEU A 215 -14.47 9.95 -3.92
C LEU A 215 -15.52 9.90 -2.82
N ALA A 216 -15.61 8.77 -2.09
CA ALA A 216 -16.53 8.65 -0.96
C ALA A 216 -16.19 9.63 0.18
N GLU A 217 -14.91 9.91 0.42
CA GLU A 217 -14.48 10.96 1.34
C GLU A 217 -15.03 12.33 0.93
N ALA A 218 -14.94 12.67 -0.36
CA ALA A 218 -15.34 13.95 -0.91
C ALA A 218 -16.87 14.15 -0.99
N LEU A 219 -17.64 13.07 -1.12
CA LEU A 219 -19.10 13.12 -1.13
C LEU A 219 -19.67 13.38 0.27
N ASP A 220 -20.85 14.00 0.33
CA ASP A 220 -21.65 14.02 1.56
C ASP A 220 -22.38 12.69 1.78
N GLU A 221 -22.82 12.43 3.02
CA GLU A 221 -23.45 11.15 3.37
C GLU A 221 -24.81 10.94 2.68
N ALA A 222 -25.52 12.03 2.32
CA ALA A 222 -26.80 11.93 1.64
C ALA A 222 -26.61 11.42 0.19
N SER A 223 -25.59 11.93 -0.49
CA SER A 223 -25.18 11.51 -1.83
C SER A 223 -24.71 10.06 -1.84
N CYS A 224 -23.92 9.65 -0.82
CA CYS A 224 -23.56 8.25 -0.63
C CYS A 224 -24.79 7.36 -0.43
N ALA A 225 -25.74 7.78 0.41
CA ALA A 225 -26.96 7.02 0.67
C ALA A 225 -27.86 6.89 -0.57
N GLU A 226 -27.93 7.93 -1.41
CA GLU A 226 -28.66 7.88 -2.68
C GLU A 226 -28.03 6.89 -3.66
N MET A 227 -26.70 6.95 -3.83
CA MET A 227 -25.94 6.01 -4.65
C MET A 227 -26.14 4.56 -4.19
N ILE A 228 -26.07 4.30 -2.88
CA ILE A 228 -26.29 2.95 -2.33
C ILE A 228 -27.70 2.44 -2.68
N LYS A 229 -28.71 3.31 -2.63
CA LYS A 229 -30.10 2.93 -2.97
C LYS A 229 -30.28 2.62 -4.46
N SER A 230 -29.65 3.41 -5.34
CA SER A 230 -29.79 3.22 -6.79
C SER A 230 -28.94 2.07 -7.32
N GLU A 231 -27.72 1.92 -6.82
CA GLU A 231 -26.67 1.08 -7.41
C GLU A 231 -26.24 -0.09 -6.53
N GLY A 232 -26.67 -0.16 -5.26
CA GLY A 232 -26.32 -1.25 -4.34
C GLY A 232 -26.69 -2.64 -4.87
N ARG A 233 -27.70 -2.71 -5.76
CA ARG A 233 -28.09 -3.97 -6.43
C ARG A 233 -27.10 -4.44 -7.49
N ALA A 234 -26.34 -3.55 -8.12
CA ALA A 234 -25.42 -3.92 -9.21
C ALA A 234 -24.25 -4.79 -8.73
N ILE A 235 -23.84 -4.61 -7.47
CA ILE A 235 -22.75 -5.36 -6.86
C ILE A 235 -23.21 -6.75 -6.36
N GLN A 236 -24.53 -7.03 -6.32
CA GLN A 236 -25.08 -8.35 -6.01
C GLN A 236 -24.55 -9.44 -6.97
N ASN A 237 -24.16 -9.06 -8.19
CA ASN A 237 -23.61 -9.97 -9.19
C ASN A 237 -22.15 -10.39 -8.88
N LEU A 238 -21.44 -9.67 -7.99
CA LEU A 238 -20.10 -10.08 -7.52
C LEU A 238 -20.18 -11.04 -6.33
N ALA A 239 -21.33 -11.09 -5.64
CA ALA A 239 -21.57 -11.96 -4.50
C ALA A 239 -22.07 -13.33 -4.94
N ALA A 240 -21.33 -14.39 -4.62
CA ALA A 240 -21.70 -15.74 -5.01
C ALA A 240 -22.60 -16.46 -4.00
N VAL A 241 -23.39 -17.38 -4.54
CA VAL A 241 -24.20 -18.35 -3.79
C VAL A 241 -23.32 -19.35 -3.01
N ASN A 242 -22.11 -19.59 -3.50
CA ASN A 242 -21.07 -20.40 -2.86
C ASN A 242 -19.79 -19.55 -2.91
N GLY A 243 -19.35 -18.95 -1.81
CA GLY A 243 -18.19 -18.04 -1.80
C GLY A 243 -16.88 -18.66 -2.30
N ALA A 244 -15.83 -17.84 -2.44
CA ALA A 244 -14.49 -18.32 -2.76
C ALA A 244 -13.95 -19.25 -1.63
N PRO A 245 -13.15 -20.29 -1.96
CA PRO A 245 -12.60 -21.20 -0.96
C PRO A 245 -11.73 -20.46 0.07
N GLU A 246 -11.80 -20.84 1.35
CA GLU A 246 -11.03 -20.19 2.44
C GLU A 246 -9.51 -20.18 2.19
N GLU A 247 -8.98 -21.17 1.46
CA GLU A 247 -7.57 -21.21 1.02
C GLU A 247 -7.20 -20.09 0.02
N ALA A 248 -8.17 -19.36 -0.51
CA ALA A 248 -7.98 -18.14 -1.31
C ALA A 248 -7.88 -16.86 -0.46
N ALA A 249 -8.04 -16.95 0.88
CA ALA A 249 -7.99 -15.80 1.77
C ALA A 249 -6.68 -15.02 1.59
N PHE A 250 -6.83 -13.76 1.21
CA PHE A 250 -5.77 -12.81 1.06
C PHE A 250 -5.37 -12.32 2.46
N ASP A 251 -4.23 -12.79 2.94
CA ASP A 251 -3.62 -12.32 4.18
C ASP A 251 -2.53 -11.33 3.82
N LEU A 252 -2.81 -10.03 4.03
CA LEU A 252 -1.91 -8.93 3.72
C LEU A 252 -0.55 -9.05 4.42
N LEU A 253 -0.50 -9.73 5.58
CA LEU A 253 0.73 -9.96 6.35
C LEU A 253 1.42 -11.27 6.01
N ALA A 254 0.75 -12.20 5.32
CA ALA A 254 1.35 -13.42 4.78
C ALA A 254 2.18 -13.14 3.52
N VAL A 255 3.13 -12.23 3.62
CA VAL A 255 4.20 -12.06 2.64
C VAL A 255 5.34 -12.97 3.09
N PRO A 256 5.65 -14.07 2.36
CA PRO A 256 6.72 -14.98 2.72
C PRO A 256 8.02 -14.20 2.88
N SER A 257 8.45 -14.07 4.12
CA SER A 257 9.69 -13.43 4.50
C SER A 257 10.60 -14.54 4.99
N PRO A 258 11.82 -14.65 4.46
CA PRO A 258 12.74 -15.63 4.99
C PRO A 258 13.17 -15.23 6.43
N PRO A 259 13.65 -16.17 7.25
CA PRO A 259 14.05 -15.88 8.63
C PRO A 259 15.08 -14.74 8.70
N GLY A 260 15.05 -13.92 9.77
CA GLY A 260 15.59 -12.55 9.80
C GLY A 260 16.97 -12.26 9.17
N ALA A 261 17.95 -13.18 9.24
CA ALA A 261 19.24 -12.98 8.57
C ALA A 261 19.14 -12.93 7.03
N ASP A 262 18.14 -13.58 6.46
CA ASP A 262 17.87 -13.65 5.02
C ASP A 262 16.94 -12.49 4.55
N LEU A 263 16.26 -11.79 5.48
CA LEU A 263 15.42 -10.63 5.13
C LEU A 263 16.28 -9.44 4.70
N TRP A 264 17.41 -9.19 5.39
CA TRP A 264 18.39 -8.19 4.95
C TRP A 264 18.96 -8.54 3.58
N ASP A 265 19.46 -9.77 3.39
CA ASP A 265 20.09 -10.20 2.14
C ASP A 265 19.13 -10.11 0.95
N GLN A 266 17.86 -10.48 1.16
CA GLN A 266 16.82 -10.33 0.16
C GLN A 266 16.55 -8.86 -0.16
N PHE A 267 16.36 -8.03 0.86
CA PHE A 267 16.09 -6.60 0.68
C PHE A 267 17.25 -5.88 0.00
N GLU A 268 18.49 -6.12 0.43
CA GLU A 268 19.70 -5.55 -0.16
C GLU A 268 19.80 -5.89 -1.65
N ARG A 269 19.56 -7.16 -2.01
CA ARG A 269 19.57 -7.60 -3.41
C ARG A 269 18.50 -6.90 -4.24
N GLN A 270 17.30 -6.75 -3.71
CA GLN A 270 16.17 -6.14 -4.41
C GLN A 270 16.33 -4.62 -4.55
N ALA A 271 16.69 -3.94 -3.46
CA ALA A 271 16.90 -2.50 -3.42
C ALA A 271 18.14 -2.07 -4.23
N GLY A 272 19.21 -2.87 -4.21
CA GLY A 272 20.46 -2.61 -4.93
C GLY A 272 20.34 -2.62 -6.45
N ALA A 273 19.21 -3.08 -7.00
CA ALA A 273 18.91 -2.94 -8.42
C ALA A 273 18.65 -1.48 -8.84
N VAL A 274 18.30 -0.61 -7.87
CA VAL A 274 17.81 0.76 -8.15
C VAL A 274 18.43 1.82 -7.26
N LEU A 275 18.64 1.52 -5.97
CA LEU A 275 19.13 2.50 -5.00
C LEU A 275 20.66 2.50 -4.88
N PRO A 276 21.28 3.66 -4.62
CA PRO A 276 22.67 3.76 -4.21
C PRO A 276 22.94 2.96 -2.93
N ARG A 277 24.11 2.30 -2.85
CA ARG A 277 24.49 1.44 -1.71
C ARG A 277 24.42 2.15 -0.36
N ASP A 278 24.75 3.44 -0.31
CA ASP A 278 24.72 4.27 0.90
C ASP A 278 23.30 4.57 1.40
N GLN A 279 22.25 4.29 0.60
CA GLN A 279 20.85 4.47 0.99
C GLN A 279 20.18 3.18 1.48
N ILE A 280 20.69 2.01 1.10
CA ILE A 280 20.03 0.72 1.35
C ILE A 280 19.96 0.41 2.86
N ALA A 281 21.08 0.48 3.57
CA ALA A 281 21.11 0.22 5.01
C ALA A 281 20.23 1.21 5.82
N PRO A 282 20.35 2.55 5.62
CA PRO A 282 19.47 3.50 6.30
C PRO A 282 17.98 3.27 6.01
N LEU A 283 17.63 2.88 4.79
CA LEU A 283 16.25 2.56 4.43
C LEU A 283 15.75 1.33 5.19
N PHE A 284 16.52 0.24 5.21
CA PHE A 284 16.15 -0.98 5.93
C PHE A 284 15.93 -0.74 7.42
N GLU A 285 16.89 -0.10 8.10
CA GLU A 285 16.78 0.26 9.53
C GLU A 285 15.54 1.12 9.81
N ARG A 286 15.22 2.03 8.88
CA ARG A 286 14.03 2.87 8.97
C ARG A 286 12.74 2.08 8.82
N LEU A 287 12.72 1.06 7.96
CA LEU A 287 11.57 0.17 7.79
C LEU A 287 11.39 -0.78 8.98
N GLU A 288 12.49 -1.28 9.58
CA GLU A 288 12.44 -2.06 10.83
C GLU A 288 11.86 -1.30 12.02
N THR A 289 11.92 0.03 11.97
CA THR A 289 11.42 0.94 13.00
C THR A 289 10.29 1.83 12.50
N ILE A 290 9.58 1.40 11.46
CA ILE A 290 8.59 2.23 10.76
C ILE A 290 7.47 2.74 11.68
N ASP A 291 7.03 1.95 12.65
CA ASP A 291 6.05 2.35 13.69
C ASP A 291 6.48 3.61 14.47
N LYS A 292 7.78 3.86 14.60
CA LYS A 292 8.32 5.01 15.32
C LYS A 292 8.44 6.26 14.44
N VAL A 293 8.22 6.13 13.13
CA VAL A 293 8.36 7.22 12.17
C VAL A 293 7.19 8.19 12.31
N LYS A 294 7.49 9.46 12.59
CA LYS A 294 6.48 10.53 12.71
C LYS A 294 6.09 11.15 11.38
N ASP A 295 6.96 11.06 10.39
CA ASP A 295 6.75 11.59 9.04
C ASP A 295 7.22 10.57 8.01
N LEU A 296 6.27 9.96 7.30
CA LEU A 296 6.55 8.96 6.28
C LEU A 296 7.32 9.52 5.08
N ALA A 297 7.29 10.85 4.84
CA ALA A 297 8.13 11.47 3.82
C ALA A 297 9.63 11.36 4.14
N THR A 298 10.01 11.07 5.39
CA THR A 298 11.40 10.71 5.72
C THR A 298 11.81 9.36 5.14
N VAL A 299 10.88 8.39 5.07
CA VAL A 299 11.12 7.06 4.49
C VAL A 299 11.16 7.16 2.98
N SER A 300 10.20 7.86 2.36
CA SER A 300 10.17 8.00 0.90
C SER A 300 11.39 8.71 0.34
N ARG A 301 11.98 9.67 1.07
CA ARG A 301 13.25 10.28 0.66
C ARG A 301 14.41 9.28 0.51
N LEU A 302 14.40 8.19 1.27
CA LEU A 302 15.39 7.10 1.15
C LEU A 302 15.09 6.13 0.00
N LEU A 303 13.89 6.22 -0.60
CA LEU A 303 13.47 5.44 -1.77
C LEU A 303 13.76 6.17 -3.10
N GLN A 304 14.33 7.37 -3.06
CA GLN A 304 14.61 8.16 -4.26
C GLN A 304 15.95 7.77 -4.88
N ALA A 305 15.92 7.14 -6.06
CA ALA A 305 17.13 7.00 -6.87
C ALA A 305 17.43 8.37 -7.50
N GLY A 306 18.36 9.13 -6.92
CA GLY A 306 18.58 10.49 -7.41
C GLY A 306 19.43 11.43 -6.59
N ARG A 307 19.83 11.08 -5.35
CA ARG A 307 20.91 11.83 -4.70
C ARG A 307 22.25 11.49 -5.38
N THR A 308 22.55 12.18 -6.47
CA THR A 308 23.88 12.78 -6.54
C THR A 308 23.97 13.64 -5.28
N HIS A 309 24.56 13.09 -4.22
CA HIS A 309 25.07 13.95 -3.16
C HIS A 309 25.92 15.00 -3.89
N ALA A 310 25.45 16.26 -3.91
CA ALA A 310 26.35 17.37 -4.17
C ALA A 310 27.57 17.08 -3.30
N ALA A 311 28.72 16.88 -3.95
CA ALA A 311 29.94 16.45 -3.29
C ALA A 311 30.07 17.24 -1.98
N PRO A 312 30.38 16.59 -0.85
CA PRO A 312 30.49 17.28 0.43
C PRO A 312 31.31 18.54 0.19
N LYS A 313 30.75 19.72 0.52
CA LYS A 313 31.43 21.01 0.31
C LYS A 313 32.87 20.80 0.74
N LYS A 314 33.78 20.84 -0.23
CA LYS A 314 35.20 20.55 -0.02
C LYS A 314 35.59 21.33 1.22
N VAL A 315 35.93 20.64 2.31
CA VAL A 315 36.42 21.31 3.51
C VAL A 315 37.71 21.98 3.07
N VAL A 316 37.61 23.28 2.78
CA VAL A 316 38.77 24.10 2.52
C VAL A 316 39.41 24.28 3.88
N PHE A 317 40.40 23.44 4.18
CA PHE A 317 41.33 23.72 5.26
C PHE A 317 41.92 25.09 4.96
N ALA A 318 41.81 26.02 5.92
CA ALA A 318 42.51 27.28 5.83
C ALA A 318 43.99 26.99 5.52
N VAL A 319 44.57 27.77 4.60
CA VAL A 319 46.00 27.68 4.29
C VAL A 319 46.77 27.78 5.60
N ARG A 320 47.61 26.79 5.86
CA ARG A 320 48.45 26.72 7.06
C ARG A 320 49.38 27.94 7.03
N GLY A 321 49.05 29.00 7.78
CA GLY A 321 49.94 30.17 7.86
C GLY A 321 49.39 31.53 8.28
N THR A 322 48.11 31.73 8.60
CA THR A 322 47.62 33.11 8.94
C THR A 322 46.80 33.24 10.21
N HIS A 323 46.95 32.32 11.17
CA HIS A 323 46.55 32.59 12.55
C HIS A 323 47.62 32.04 13.48
N GLU A 324 48.36 32.94 14.10
CA GLU A 324 49.02 32.64 15.38
C GLU A 324 47.92 32.21 16.36
N PRO A 325 48.02 31.03 16.99
CA PRO A 325 47.12 30.69 18.07
C PRO A 325 47.40 31.65 19.24
N GLU A 326 46.35 32.30 19.74
CA GLU A 326 46.42 33.04 21.00
C GLU A 326 46.98 32.11 22.09
N GLU A 327 48.12 32.51 22.65
CA GLU A 327 48.74 31.84 23.79
C GLU A 327 47.74 31.80 24.94
N THR A 328 47.20 30.61 25.22
CA THR A 328 46.47 30.40 26.46
C THR A 328 47.50 30.30 27.58
N ASN A 329 47.61 31.40 28.34
CA ASN A 329 48.35 31.48 29.59
C ASN A 329 47.82 30.43 30.58
N TRP A 330 48.51 29.29 30.65
CA TRP A 330 48.41 28.40 31.79
C TRP A 330 49.41 28.90 32.85
N VAL A 331 48.87 29.46 33.94
CA VAL A 331 49.62 29.85 35.13
C VAL A 331 49.71 28.60 36.05
N PRO A 332 50.87 28.35 36.69
CA PRO A 332 51.26 27.05 37.27
C PRO A 332 50.45 26.56 38.47
#